data_AF-A0A0J8WUG9-F1
#
_entry.id   AF-A0A0J8WUG9-F1
#
_cell.length_a   1.000
_cell.length_b   1.000
_cell.length_c   1.000
_cell.angle_alpha   90.00
_cell.angle_beta   90.00
_cell.angle_gamma   90.00
#
_symmetry.space_group_name_H-M   'P 1'
#
loop_
_entity.id
_entity.type
_entity.pdbx_description
1 polymer ?
#
loop_
_entity_poly.entity_id
_entity_poly.type
_entity_poly.pdbx_seq_one_letter_code
_entity_poly.pdbx_strand_id
1 'polypeptide(L)'
;METATGVSSDTWRTATWSVPLVFQVVLTLFLLTTWATRKWVLVGDTFRTTMSAGAATSAVVSLVISIVLFRARSARLRGVGLAVAGSAAAVLIGWIIAAFWIYE
;
A
#
# COMPACT_ATOMS: atom_id res chain seq x y z
N MET A 1 -1.63 -9.20 34.68
CA MET A 1 -2.47 -8.13 34.10
C MET A 1 -1.65 -7.45 33.03
N GLU A 2 -1.79 -7.89 31.79
CA GLU A 2 -1.14 -7.30 30.62
C GLU A 2 -2.07 -6.18 30.14
N THR A 3 -1.61 -4.93 30.24
CA THR A 3 -2.43 -3.75 29.96
C THR A 3 -2.77 -3.71 28.47
N ALA A 4 -4.06 -3.62 28.17
CA ALA A 4 -4.60 -3.42 26.84
C ALA A 4 -4.21 -2.03 26.29
N THR A 5 -3.00 -1.86 25.75
CA THR A 5 -2.58 -0.63 25.05
C THR A 5 -1.43 -0.92 24.06
N GLY A 6 -1.71 -0.86 22.76
CA GLY A 6 -0.68 -0.72 21.72
C GLY A 6 -0.18 -2.02 21.08
N VAL A 7 -0.03 -1.95 19.75
CA VAL A 7 0.72 -2.92 18.92
C VAL A 7 2.00 -3.37 19.64
N SER A 8 2.24 -4.69 19.75
CA SER A 8 3.39 -5.20 20.49
C SER A 8 4.72 -4.64 19.96
N SER A 9 5.71 -4.45 20.83
CA SER A 9 7.03 -3.89 20.47
C SER A 9 7.65 -4.60 19.27
N ASP A 10 7.56 -5.94 19.22
CA ASP A 10 8.07 -6.76 18.12
C ASP A 10 7.32 -6.52 16.80
N THR A 11 6.02 -6.27 16.88
CA THR A 11 5.19 -5.94 15.70
C THR A 11 5.63 -4.60 15.13
N TRP A 12 5.82 -3.58 15.98
CA TRP A 12 6.30 -2.26 15.57
C TRP A 12 7.72 -2.30 15.02
N ARG A 13 8.63 -2.99 15.70
CA ARG A 13 10.01 -3.19 15.24
C ARG A 13 10.03 -3.84 13.86
N THR A 14 9.27 -4.92 13.68
CA THR A 14 9.18 -5.59 12.37
C THR A 14 8.62 -4.66 11.30
N ALA A 15 7.59 -3.88 11.62
CA ALA A 15 7.01 -2.93 10.69
C ALA A 15 8.09 -1.96 10.18
N THR A 16 8.76 -1.23 11.09
CA THR A 16 9.80 -0.24 10.74
C THR A 16 10.93 -0.83 9.90
N TRP A 17 11.46 -1.99 10.30
CA TRP A 17 12.58 -2.63 9.58
C TRP A 17 12.19 -3.23 8.23
N SER A 18 10.90 -3.55 8.04
CA SER A 18 10.42 -4.08 6.76
C SER A 18 9.97 -2.99 5.78
N VAL A 19 9.71 -1.75 6.23
CA VAL A 19 9.20 -0.65 5.38
C VAL A 19 9.99 -0.48 4.08
N PRO A 20 11.35 -0.41 4.06
CA PRO A 20 12.07 -0.15 2.81
C PRO A 20 11.78 -1.19 1.73
N LEU A 21 11.67 -2.46 2.10
CA LEU A 21 11.35 -3.54 1.16
C LEU A 21 9.86 -3.55 0.80
N VAL A 22 9.00 -3.44 1.81
CA VAL A 22 7.53 -3.48 1.62
C VAL A 22 7.05 -2.31 0.76
N PHE A 23 7.63 -1.13 0.94
CA PHE A 23 7.33 0.04 0.14
C PHE A 23 7.63 -0.20 -1.34
N GLN A 24 8.77 -0.82 -1.67
CA GLN A 24 9.12 -1.16 -3.06
C GLN A 24 8.13 -2.16 -3.67
N VAL A 25 7.66 -3.13 -2.89
CA VAL A 25 6.63 -4.09 -3.33
C VAL A 25 5.31 -3.37 -3.63
N VAL A 26 4.86 -2.50 -2.73
CA VAL A 26 3.63 -1.72 -2.92
C VAL A 26 3.74 -0.77 -4.11
N LEU A 27 4.88 -0.10 -4.28
CA LEU A 27 5.12 0.78 -5.42
C LEU A 27 5.14 -0.01 -6.73
N THR A 28 5.76 -1.19 -6.75
CA THR A 28 5.74 -2.10 -7.90
C THR A 28 4.31 -2.51 -8.24
N LEU A 29 3.50 -2.85 -7.23
CA LEU A 29 2.09 -3.18 -7.42
C LEU A 29 1.29 -1.99 -8.01
N PHE A 30 1.55 -0.77 -7.54
CA PHE A 30 0.97 0.45 -8.11
C PHE A 30 1.32 0.63 -9.60
N LEU A 31 2.58 0.47 -9.96
CA LEU A 31 3.02 0.59 -11.36
C LEU A 31 2.43 -0.52 -12.23
N LEU A 32 2.39 -1.76 -11.75
CA LEU A 32 1.81 -2.90 -12.46
C LEU A 32 0.31 -2.74 -12.68
N THR A 33 -0.44 -2.32 -11.65
CA THR A 33 -1.89 -2.08 -11.77
C THR A 33 -2.20 -0.91 -12.70
N THR A 34 -1.40 0.15 -12.67
CA THR A 34 -1.51 1.26 -13.63
C THR A 34 -1.25 0.78 -15.06
N TRP A 35 -0.16 0.03 -15.27
CA TRP A 35 0.19 -0.51 -16.58
C TRP A 35 -0.90 -1.43 -17.12
N ALA A 36 -1.40 -2.35 -16.30
CA ALA A 36 -2.45 -3.28 -16.69
C ALA A 36 -3.75 -2.55 -17.02
N THR A 37 -4.14 -1.58 -16.18
CA THR A 37 -5.32 -0.74 -16.42
C THR A 37 -5.20 0.01 -17.74
N ARG A 38 -4.05 0.64 -18.01
CA ARG A 38 -3.78 1.36 -19.27
C ARG A 38 -3.86 0.45 -20.49
N LYS A 39 -3.38 -0.79 -20.35
CA LYS A 39 -3.26 -1.72 -21.47
C LYS A 39 -4.58 -2.35 -21.86
N TRP A 40 -5.46 -2.62 -20.88
CA TRP A 40 -6.62 -3.49 -21.08
C TRP A 40 -7.96 -2.86 -20.77
N VAL A 41 -8.03 -1.88 -19.85
CA VAL A 41 -9.31 -1.39 -19.31
C VAL A 41 -9.58 0.06 -19.74
N LEU A 42 -8.60 0.94 -19.53
CA LEU A 42 -8.69 2.38 -19.76
C LEU A 42 -7.83 2.78 -20.97
N VAL A 43 -8.06 2.10 -22.09
CA VAL A 43 -7.28 2.30 -23.31
C VAL A 43 -7.65 3.65 -23.92
N GLY A 44 -6.67 4.56 -24.03
CA GLY A 44 -6.86 5.90 -24.58
C GLY A 44 -7.31 6.95 -23.57
N ASP A 45 -7.57 6.56 -22.31
CA ASP A 45 -7.86 7.49 -21.23
C ASP A 45 -6.65 8.36 -20.86
N THR A 46 -6.93 9.47 -20.17
CA THR A 46 -5.89 10.38 -19.69
C THR A 46 -4.94 9.68 -18.74
N PHE A 47 -3.70 10.19 -18.68
CA PHE A 47 -2.69 9.71 -17.74
C PHE A 47 -3.20 9.80 -16.29
N ARG A 48 -3.86 10.90 -15.92
CA ARG A 48 -4.44 11.11 -14.59
C ARG A 48 -5.50 10.07 -14.25
N THR A 49 -6.45 9.80 -15.16
CA THR A 49 -7.49 8.78 -14.95
C THR A 49 -6.87 7.41 -14.76
N THR A 50 -5.93 7.05 -15.63
CA THR A 50 -5.26 5.75 -15.62
C THR A 50 -4.46 5.52 -14.33
N MET A 51 -3.63 6.48 -13.93
CA MET A 51 -2.84 6.42 -12.70
C MET A 51 -3.73 6.41 -11.45
N SER A 52 -4.84 7.14 -11.45
CA SER A 52 -5.79 7.13 -10.32
C SER A 52 -6.46 5.77 -10.15
N ALA A 53 -6.86 5.12 -11.24
CA ALA A 53 -7.39 3.76 -11.19
C ALA A 53 -6.33 2.75 -10.71
N GLY A 54 -5.07 2.89 -11.14
CA GLY A 54 -3.95 2.07 -10.63
C GLY A 54 -3.68 2.29 -9.14
N ALA A 55 -3.66 3.54 -8.68
CA ALA A 55 -3.48 3.90 -7.26
C ALA A 55 -4.60 3.30 -6.40
N ALA A 56 -5.86 3.46 -6.82
CA ALA A 56 -7.01 2.89 -6.12
C ALA A 56 -6.94 1.36 -6.07
N THR A 57 -6.64 0.71 -7.19
CA THR A 57 -6.58 -0.76 -7.27
C THR A 57 -5.46 -1.33 -6.42
N SER A 58 -4.24 -0.79 -6.53
CA SER A 58 -3.09 -1.24 -5.73
C SER A 58 -3.27 -0.99 -4.24
N ALA A 59 -3.93 0.10 -3.86
CA ALA A 59 -4.29 0.37 -2.47
C ALA A 59 -5.28 -0.67 -1.92
N VAL A 60 -6.35 -0.98 -2.66
CA VAL A 60 -7.32 -2.01 -2.27
C VAL A 60 -6.64 -3.36 -2.10
N VAL A 61 -5.81 -3.79 -3.06
CA VAL A 61 -5.06 -5.05 -2.98
C VAL A 61 -4.13 -5.06 -1.76
N SER A 62 -3.40 -3.97 -1.52
CA SER A 62 -2.50 -3.84 -0.37
C SER A 62 -3.25 -3.88 0.96
N LEU A 63 -4.42 -3.25 1.04
CA LEU A 63 -5.27 -3.28 2.23
C LEU A 63 -5.81 -4.69 2.51
N VAL A 64 -6.23 -5.42 1.47
CA VAL A 64 -6.65 -6.83 1.61
C VAL A 64 -5.49 -7.68 2.14
N ILE A 65 -4.29 -7.54 1.56
CA ILE A 65 -3.08 -8.24 2.05
C ILE A 65 -2.79 -7.87 3.51
N SER A 66 -2.86 -6.58 3.85
CA SER A 66 -2.63 -6.10 5.21
C SER A 66 -3.61 -6.72 6.21
N ILE A 67 -4.92 -6.72 5.90
CA ILE A 67 -5.96 -7.33 6.74
C ILE A 67 -5.68 -8.82 6.97
N VAL A 68 -5.29 -9.55 5.93
CA VAL A 68 -4.94 -10.97 6.04
C VAL A 68 -3.72 -11.16 6.96
N LEU A 69 -2.68 -10.35 6.78
CA LEU A 69 -1.48 -10.40 7.61
C LEU A 69 -1.75 -10.02 9.08
N PHE A 70 -2.66 -9.08 9.34
CA PHE A 70 -3.07 -8.71 10.69
C PHE A 70 -3.81 -9.82 11.43
N ARG A 71 -4.55 -10.67 10.71
CA ARG A 71 -5.24 -11.82 11.31
C ARG A 71 -4.30 -12.98 11.67
N ALA A 72 -3.04 -12.95 11.24
CA ALA A 72 -2.08 -13.97 11.58
C ALA A 72 -1.80 -14.03 13.10
N ARG A 73 -1.45 -15.22 13.61
CA ARG A 73 -1.04 -15.39 15.02
C ARG A 73 0.37 -14.83 15.30
N SER A 74 1.20 -14.68 14.28
CA SER A 74 2.58 -14.21 14.42
C SER A 74 2.67 -12.68 14.50
N ALA A 75 3.33 -12.16 15.54
CA ALA A 75 3.63 -10.73 15.68
C ALA A 75 4.44 -10.17 14.49
N ARG A 76 5.33 -11.00 13.93
CA ARG A 76 6.13 -10.63 12.75
C ARG A 76 5.23 -10.39 11.53
N LEU A 77 4.28 -11.28 11.26
CA LEU A 77 3.35 -11.13 10.13
C LEU A 77 2.43 -9.91 10.31
N ARG A 78 1.96 -9.66 11.54
CA ARG A 78 1.21 -8.43 11.85
C ARG A 78 2.04 -7.17 11.58
N GLY A 79 3.34 -7.20 11.89
CA GLY A 79 4.26 -6.08 11.66
C GLY A 79 4.45 -5.81 10.19
N VAL A 80 4.62 -6.85 9.37
CA VAL A 80 4.61 -6.72 7.91
C VAL A 80 3.27 -6.18 7.41
N GLY A 81 2.15 -6.65 7.97
CA GLY A 81 0.81 -6.13 7.65
C GLY A 81 0.69 -4.62 7.90
N LEU A 82 1.24 -4.12 9.01
CA LEU A 82 1.30 -2.70 9.32
C LEU A 82 2.20 -1.93 8.34
N ALA A 83 3.36 -2.48 7.99
CA ALA A 83 4.24 -1.89 6.97
C ALA A 83 3.56 -1.81 5.60
N VAL A 84 2.77 -2.82 5.21
CA VAL A 84 2.01 -2.83 3.95
C VAL A 84 0.96 -1.72 3.98
N ALA A 85 0.18 -1.60 5.06
CA ALA A 85 -0.83 -0.54 5.19
C ALA A 85 -0.21 0.86 5.14
N GLY A 86 0.87 1.09 5.90
CA GLY A 86 1.57 2.38 5.91
C GLY A 86 2.19 2.73 4.55
N SER A 87 2.78 1.74 3.87
CA SER A 87 3.36 1.93 2.54
C SER A 87 2.29 2.22 1.49
N ALA A 88 1.16 1.53 1.54
CA ALA A 88 0.01 1.78 0.66
C ALA A 88 -0.53 3.20 0.85
N ALA A 89 -0.67 3.64 2.10
CA ALA A 89 -1.05 5.01 2.41
C ALA A 89 -0.05 6.03 1.85
N ALA A 90 1.26 5.80 2.03
CA ALA A 90 2.29 6.68 1.51
C ALA A 90 2.27 6.80 -0.03
N VAL A 91 2.10 5.69 -0.74
CA VAL A 91 1.98 5.68 -2.21
C VAL A 91 0.72 6.40 -2.67
N LEU A 92 -0.43 6.15 -2.02
CA LEU A 92 -1.70 6.85 -2.31
C LEU A 92 -1.58 8.35 -2.13
N ILE A 93 -1.03 8.79 -1.00
CA ILE A 93 -0.83 10.21 -0.69
C ILE A 93 0.10 10.84 -1.72
N GLY A 94 1.21 10.17 -2.04
CA GLY A 94 2.15 10.62 -3.07
C GLY A 94 1.48 10.81 -4.43
N TRP A 95 0.63 9.86 -4.86
CA TRP A 95 -0.14 9.99 -6.09
C TRP A 95 -1.15 11.13 -6.02
N ILE A 96 -1.91 11.27 -4.92
CA ILE A 96 -2.88 12.36 -4.75
C ILE A 96 -2.19 13.71 -4.91
N ILE A 97 -1.06 13.92 -4.24
CA ILE A 97 -0.28 15.15 -4.36
C ILE A 97 0.14 15.37 -5.82
N ALA A 98 0.70 14.36 -6.48
CA ALA A 98 1.11 14.47 -7.88
C ALA A 98 -0.06 14.77 -8.83
N ALA A 99 -1.21 14.12 -8.62
CA ALA A 99 -2.40 14.30 -9.44
C ALA A 99 -2.95 15.73 -9.36
N PHE A 100 -2.89 16.37 -8.19
CA PHE A 100 -3.34 17.74 -7.98
C PHE A 100 -2.31 18.80 -8.33
N TRP A 101 -1.01 18.54 -8.16
CA TRP A 101 0.02 19.58 -8.32
C TRP A 101 0.79 19.51 -9.64
N ILE A 102 0.85 18.33 -10.27
CA ILE A 102 1.68 18.10 -11.47
C ILE A 102 0.80 17.87 -12.70
N TYR A 103 -0.31 17.17 -12.54
CA TYR A 103 -1.14 16.68 -13.65
C TYR A 103 -2.56 17.28 -13.64
N GLU A 104 -2.69 18.58 -13.30
CA GLU A 104 -3.95 19.34 -13.38
C GLU A 104 -4.60 19.28 -14.77
#